data_AF-A0A8H7ZTK5-F1
#
_entry.id   AF-A0A8H7ZTK5-F1
#
_cell.length_a   1.000
_cell.length_b   1.000
_cell.length_c   1.000
_cell.angle_alpha   90.00
_cell.angle_beta   90.00
_cell.angle_gamma   90.00
#
_symmetry.space_group_name_H-M   'P 1'
#
loop_
_entity.id
_entity.type
_entity.pdbx_description
1 polymer ?
#
loop_
_entity_poly.entity_id
_entity_poly.type
_entity_poly.pdbx_seq_one_letter_code
_entity_poly.pdbx_strand_id
1 'polypeptide(L)'
;MLQSWARTADKCGLKLIEAPVEQAFASANDNPFQSPVLIPLSVPPPPVPDAPGEKSVTPRQDRARPLAYESALAQHHGFILDVDADAYFPDVLTRVYSYRRVPFRWSQFVHRSGVAFVQVVPGEGFLWTNNRLLTSHAGNPGQGKAASANATASPDELRVKLQRFCADPEELARFWDEVTARLAAPRPAAAATGFGESPSKSPLLSFSQQLAPLGGGDEGDPPPETAPAAKSPLREKRP
;
A
#
# COMPACT_ATOMS: atom_id res chain seq x y z
N MET A 1 -24.50 -2.78 -5.51
CA MET A 1 -23.61 -3.92 -5.19
C MET A 1 -22.52 -3.53 -4.19
N LEU A 2 -21.75 -2.46 -4.41
CA LEU A 2 -20.69 -2.05 -3.48
C LEU A 2 -21.21 -1.60 -2.10
N GLN A 3 -22.31 -0.84 -2.06
CA GLN A 3 -22.94 -0.42 -0.80
C GLN A 3 -23.48 -1.60 0.03
N SER A 4 -23.98 -2.67 -0.61
CA SER A 4 -24.41 -3.87 0.11
C SER A 4 -23.23 -4.62 0.73
N TRP A 5 -22.09 -4.65 0.02
CA TRP A 5 -20.86 -5.24 0.56
C TRP A 5 -20.30 -4.42 1.72
N ALA A 6 -20.32 -3.09 1.63
CA ALA A 6 -19.90 -2.21 2.72
C ALA A 6 -20.72 -2.48 4.00
N ARG A 7 -22.05 -2.55 3.89
CA ARG A 7 -22.93 -2.86 5.04
C ARG A 7 -22.67 -4.25 5.63
N THR A 8 -22.35 -5.24 4.80
CA THR A 8 -22.01 -6.59 5.27
C THR A 8 -20.66 -6.59 5.99
N ALA A 9 -19.66 -5.89 5.43
CA ALA A 9 -18.35 -5.73 6.05
C ALA A 9 -18.47 -5.07 7.42
N ASP A 10 -19.25 -3.99 7.54
CA ASP A 10 -19.45 -3.26 8.80
C ASP A 10 -20.03 -4.16 9.90
N LYS A 11 -20.97 -5.06 9.55
CA LYS A 11 -21.53 -6.06 10.48
C LYS A 11 -20.49 -7.06 10.97
N CYS A 12 -19.47 -7.32 10.17
CA CYS A 12 -18.34 -8.18 10.52
C CYS A 12 -17.18 -7.40 11.20
N GLY A 13 -17.36 -6.12 11.50
CA GLY A 13 -16.32 -5.27 12.10
C GLY A 13 -15.22 -4.85 11.12
N LEU A 14 -15.47 -4.96 9.81
CA LEU A 14 -14.55 -4.55 8.75
C LEU A 14 -15.08 -3.28 8.07
N LYS A 15 -14.17 -2.42 7.60
CA LYS A 15 -14.54 -1.21 6.86
C LYS A 15 -14.10 -1.35 5.40
N LEU A 16 -15.07 -1.26 4.48
CA LEU A 16 -14.80 -1.27 3.04
C LEU A 16 -14.64 0.17 2.53
N ILE A 17 -13.54 0.44 1.82
CA ILE A 17 -13.19 1.77 1.33
C ILE A 17 -12.69 1.64 -0.10
N GLU A 18 -13.13 2.55 -0.97
CA GLU A 18 -12.62 2.68 -2.33
C GLU A 18 -11.25 3.36 -2.32
N ALA A 19 -10.29 2.82 -3.07
CA ALA A 19 -8.93 3.31 -3.14
C ALA A 19 -8.47 3.42 -4.61
N PRO A 20 -7.67 4.43 -4.98
CA PRO A 20 -7.07 4.52 -6.30
C PRO A 20 -6.18 3.31 -6.59
N VAL A 21 -6.22 2.81 -7.82
CA VAL A 21 -5.36 1.70 -8.28
C VAL A 21 -3.97 2.21 -8.68
N GLU A 22 -3.89 3.46 -9.14
CA GLU A 22 -2.66 4.08 -9.58
C GLU A 22 -1.81 4.55 -8.40
N GLN A 23 -0.51 4.37 -8.53
CA GLN A 23 0.46 4.87 -7.56
C GLN A 23 0.61 6.38 -7.76
N ALA A 24 0.62 7.12 -6.67
CA ALA A 24 0.92 8.53 -6.69
C ALA A 24 2.45 8.68 -6.61
N PHE A 25 3.10 8.94 -7.74
CA PHE A 25 4.54 9.21 -7.80
C PHE A 25 4.79 10.55 -8.46
N ALA A 26 5.81 11.27 -7.99
CA ALA A 26 6.20 12.55 -8.57
C ALA A 26 6.85 12.32 -9.95
N SER A 27 6.05 12.15 -10.99
CA SER A 27 6.51 12.26 -12.38
C SER A 27 6.01 13.55 -13.00
N ALA A 28 6.79 14.07 -13.94
CA ALA A 28 6.59 15.39 -14.54
C ALA A 28 5.28 15.55 -15.34
N ASN A 29 4.50 14.49 -15.52
CA ASN A 29 3.29 14.48 -16.35
C ASN A 29 2.01 14.18 -15.54
N ASP A 30 2.10 14.17 -14.21
CA ASP A 30 0.96 13.89 -13.34
C ASP A 30 0.19 15.18 -13.00
N ASN A 31 -1.10 15.06 -12.72
CA ASN A 31 -1.97 16.20 -12.46
C ASN A 31 -1.42 17.03 -11.27
N PRO A 32 -1.09 18.32 -11.44
CA PRO A 32 -0.45 19.12 -10.38
C PRO A 32 -1.34 19.24 -9.14
N PHE A 33 -2.66 19.20 -9.34
CA PHE A 33 -3.62 19.20 -8.24
C PHE A 33 -3.68 17.86 -7.51
N GLN A 34 -3.11 16.77 -8.04
CA GLN A 34 -3.05 15.42 -7.46
C GLN A 34 -1.63 15.03 -7.04
N SER A 35 -0.66 15.95 -7.15
CA SER A 35 0.72 15.67 -6.79
C SER A 35 0.86 15.21 -5.33
N PRO A 36 1.65 14.15 -5.06
CA PRO A 36 2.00 13.75 -3.70
C PRO A 36 2.74 14.87 -2.97
N VAL A 37 2.50 14.99 -1.67
CA VAL A 37 3.22 15.94 -0.81
C VAL A 37 4.35 15.21 -0.11
N LEU A 38 5.60 15.63 -0.34
CA LEU A 38 6.75 15.09 0.39
C LEU A 38 6.76 15.63 1.83
N ILE A 39 6.86 14.72 2.79
CA ILE A 39 7.07 14.99 4.21
C ILE A 39 8.49 14.53 4.55
N PRO A 40 9.46 15.47 4.62
CA PRO A 40 10.84 15.13 4.94
C PRO A 40 10.99 14.79 6.42
N LEU A 41 12.00 13.97 6.72
CA LEU A 41 12.42 13.64 8.08
C LEU A 41 13.52 14.60 8.52
N SER A 42 13.36 15.27 9.66
CA SER A 42 14.41 16.16 10.21
C SER A 42 15.67 15.40 10.64
N VAL A 43 15.50 14.16 11.12
CA VAL A 43 16.59 13.28 11.55
C VAL A 43 16.50 11.99 10.74
N PRO A 44 17.56 11.62 10.00
CA PRO A 44 17.55 10.37 9.25
C PRO A 44 17.48 9.17 10.21
N PRO A 45 16.85 8.06 9.80
CA PRO A 45 16.80 6.86 10.63
C PRO A 45 18.23 6.32 10.87
N PRO A 46 18.52 5.81 12.07
CA PRO A 46 19.80 5.16 12.34
C PRO A 46 19.94 3.87 11.51
N PRO A 47 21.18 3.41 11.25
CA PRO A 47 21.39 2.13 10.59
C PRO A 47 20.78 1.01 11.45
N VAL A 48 20.01 0.14 10.81
CA VAL A 48 19.38 -1.00 11.49
C VAL A 48 20.49 -1.88 12.06
N PRO A 49 20.51 -2.14 13.37
CA PRO A 49 21.55 -2.99 13.95
C PRO A 49 21.47 -4.39 13.33
N ASP A 50 22.60 -4.87 12.82
CA ASP A 50 22.74 -6.27 12.41
C ASP A 50 22.57 -7.14 13.66
N ALA A 51 21.39 -7.72 13.87
CA ALA A 51 21.18 -8.66 14.97
C ALA A 51 22.25 -9.76 14.89
N PRO A 52 23.19 -9.84 15.85
CA PRO A 52 24.30 -10.78 15.75
C PRO A 52 23.77 -12.21 15.87
N GLY A 53 23.83 -12.96 14.77
CA GLY A 53 23.48 -14.39 14.74
C GLY A 53 22.05 -14.73 14.32
N GLU A 54 21.18 -13.74 14.11
CA GLU A 54 19.80 -14.00 13.68
C GLU A 54 19.72 -13.95 12.15
N LYS A 55 20.08 -15.07 11.50
CA LYS A 55 19.68 -15.33 10.12
C LYS A 55 18.17 -15.19 10.08
N SER A 56 17.67 -14.13 9.44
CA SER A 56 16.24 -13.86 9.38
C SER A 56 15.48 -15.12 8.98
N VAL A 57 14.42 -15.39 9.73
CA VAL A 57 13.57 -16.59 9.54
C VAL A 57 12.98 -16.62 8.12
N THR A 58 12.92 -15.48 7.43
CA THR A 58 12.51 -15.40 6.02
C THR A 58 13.32 -14.36 5.23
N PRO A 59 13.59 -14.59 3.92
CA PRO A 59 14.26 -13.62 3.05
C PRO A 59 13.48 -12.31 2.88
N ARG A 60 12.16 -12.32 3.15
CA ARG A 60 11.32 -11.10 3.19
C ARG A 60 11.76 -10.16 4.31
N GLN A 61 12.02 -10.71 5.48
CA GLN A 61 12.33 -9.92 6.67
C GLN A 61 13.73 -9.31 6.58
N ASP A 62 14.68 -9.91 5.86
CA ASP A 62 15.98 -9.29 5.53
C ASP A 62 15.83 -8.07 4.63
N ARG A 63 15.02 -8.18 3.57
CA ARG A 63 14.84 -7.12 2.57
C ARG A 63 13.95 -5.98 3.06
N ALA A 64 13.04 -6.24 4.00
CA ALA A 64 12.21 -5.22 4.64
C ALA A 64 12.91 -4.51 5.82
N ARG A 65 14.05 -5.02 6.32
CA ARG A 65 14.81 -4.39 7.42
C ARG A 65 15.14 -2.92 7.16
N PRO A 66 15.59 -2.50 5.95
CA PRO A 66 16.01 -1.12 5.73
C PRO A 66 14.91 -0.08 5.97
N LEU A 67 13.63 -0.47 5.90
CA LEU A 67 12.49 0.41 6.18
C LEU A 67 11.85 0.16 7.55
N ALA A 68 12.51 -0.56 8.47
CA ALA A 68 11.92 -0.91 9.75
C ALA A 68 11.54 0.33 10.57
N TYR A 69 12.37 1.38 10.52
CA TYR A 69 12.15 2.64 11.23
C TYR A 69 10.97 3.41 10.65
N GLU A 70 10.97 3.65 9.35
CA GLU A 70 9.92 4.39 8.65
C GLU A 70 8.59 3.65 8.70
N SER A 71 8.61 2.32 8.58
CA SER A 71 7.41 1.48 8.73
C SER A 71 6.88 1.54 10.15
N ALA A 72 7.74 1.54 11.17
CA ALA A 72 7.33 1.69 12.56
C ALA A 72 6.75 3.09 12.83
N LEU A 73 7.32 4.13 12.23
CA LEU A 73 6.83 5.50 12.34
C LEU A 73 5.44 5.62 11.68
N ALA A 74 5.27 5.09 10.47
CA ALA A 74 3.97 5.03 9.81
C ALA A 74 2.93 4.32 10.70
N GLN A 75 3.28 3.16 11.26
CA GLN A 75 2.42 2.41 12.18
C GLN A 75 2.06 3.18 13.45
N HIS A 76 3.01 3.92 14.03
CA HIS A 76 2.77 4.78 15.19
C HIS A 76 1.70 5.85 14.91
N HIS A 77 1.66 6.39 13.69
CA HIS A 77 0.62 7.31 13.25
C HIS A 77 -0.66 6.66 12.72
N GLY A 78 -0.83 5.34 12.92
CA GLY A 78 -2.05 4.62 12.55
C GLY A 78 -2.13 4.22 11.08
N PHE A 79 -1.00 4.21 10.38
CA PHE A 79 -0.91 3.64 9.04
C PHE A 79 -0.65 2.14 9.08
N ILE A 80 -1.24 1.43 8.14
CA ILE A 80 -1.17 -0.02 7.99
C ILE A 80 -0.59 -0.29 6.61
N LEU A 81 0.30 -1.28 6.52
CA LEU A 81 0.89 -1.67 5.23
C LEU A 81 -0.21 -2.16 4.28
N ASP A 82 -0.28 -1.55 3.10
CA ASP A 82 -1.21 -1.91 2.02
C ASP A 82 -0.50 -2.78 0.98
N VAL A 83 0.56 -2.23 0.37
CA VAL A 83 1.36 -2.91 -0.66
C VAL A 83 2.84 -2.73 -0.38
N ASP A 84 3.59 -3.83 -0.35
CA ASP A 84 5.05 -3.81 -0.29
C ASP A 84 5.66 -3.49 -1.67
N ALA A 85 6.78 -2.75 -1.67
CA ALA A 85 7.57 -2.53 -2.87
C ALA A 85 7.99 -3.86 -3.52
N ASP A 86 7.93 -3.92 -4.84
CA ASP A 86 8.23 -5.17 -5.56
C ASP A 86 9.69 -5.61 -5.38
N ALA A 87 10.61 -4.67 -5.16
CA ALA A 87 12.02 -4.96 -4.90
C ALA A 87 12.27 -5.77 -3.61
N TYR A 88 11.33 -5.76 -2.65
CA TYR A 88 11.47 -6.52 -1.41
C TYR A 88 11.13 -8.00 -1.55
N PHE A 89 10.60 -8.41 -2.69
CA PHE A 89 10.31 -9.80 -2.96
C PHE A 89 11.48 -10.45 -3.70
N PRO A 90 11.85 -11.68 -3.35
CA PRO A 90 12.91 -12.40 -4.05
C PRO A 90 12.45 -12.76 -5.47
N ASP A 91 13.38 -12.72 -6.43
CA ASP A 91 13.08 -12.95 -7.85
C ASP A 91 12.56 -14.37 -8.14
N VAL A 92 12.81 -15.31 -7.22
CA VAL A 92 12.29 -16.68 -7.27
C VAL A 92 10.77 -16.76 -7.06
N LEU A 93 10.13 -15.71 -6.53
CA LEU A 93 8.69 -15.65 -6.30
C LEU A 93 8.01 -14.85 -7.40
N THR A 94 7.29 -15.54 -8.28
CA THR A 94 6.41 -14.89 -9.26
C THR A 94 5.07 -14.54 -8.62
N ARG A 95 4.71 -13.26 -8.64
CA ARG A 95 3.47 -12.76 -8.05
C ARG A 95 2.43 -12.54 -9.15
N VAL A 96 1.36 -13.34 -9.12
CA VAL A 96 0.26 -13.26 -10.08
C VAL A 96 -0.92 -12.54 -9.44
N TYR A 97 -1.41 -11.50 -10.11
CA TYR A 97 -2.57 -10.73 -9.68
C TYR A 97 -3.69 -10.89 -10.69
N SER A 98 -4.94 -10.88 -10.22
CA SER A 98 -6.14 -10.96 -11.08
C SER A 98 -6.39 -9.68 -11.89
N TYR A 99 -5.59 -8.64 -11.68
CA TYR A 99 -5.69 -7.35 -12.35
C TYR A 99 -4.33 -6.92 -12.93
N ARG A 100 -4.37 -6.04 -13.94
CA ARG A 100 -3.15 -5.40 -14.47
C ARG A 100 -2.64 -4.40 -13.44
N ARG A 101 -1.38 -4.56 -13.03
CA ARG A 101 -0.71 -3.64 -12.11
C ARG A 101 0.61 -3.15 -12.68
N VAL A 102 0.98 -1.94 -12.32
CA VAL A 102 2.34 -1.42 -12.49
C VAL A 102 3.14 -1.81 -11.24
N PRO A 103 4.40 -2.23 -11.37
CA PRO A 103 5.24 -2.53 -10.21
C PRO A 103 5.32 -1.35 -9.24
N PHE A 104 5.25 -1.64 -7.93
CA PHE A 104 5.39 -0.68 -6.84
C PHE A 104 6.85 -0.43 -6.56
N ARG A 105 7.27 0.83 -6.77
CA ARG A 105 8.64 1.27 -6.47
C ARG A 105 8.89 1.40 -4.97
N TRP A 106 7.90 1.86 -4.23
CA TRP A 106 7.96 2.12 -2.79
C TRP A 106 6.81 1.41 -2.07
N SER A 107 7.04 1.02 -0.81
CA SER A 107 5.98 0.43 0.00
C SER A 107 4.94 1.49 0.36
N GLN A 108 3.68 1.16 0.13
CA GLN A 108 2.53 2.01 0.39
C GLN A 108 1.80 1.56 1.65
N PHE A 109 1.40 2.53 2.45
CA PHE A 109 0.61 2.33 3.65
C PHE A 109 -0.69 3.14 3.56
N VAL A 110 -1.75 2.60 4.14
CA VAL A 110 -3.07 3.23 4.23
C VAL A 110 -3.37 3.58 5.69
N HIS A 111 -3.85 4.79 5.96
CA HIS A 111 -4.27 5.13 7.31
C HIS A 111 -5.50 4.30 7.69
N ARG A 112 -5.64 3.88 8.95
CA ARG A 112 -6.79 3.10 9.45
C ARG A 112 -8.18 3.70 9.14
N SER A 113 -8.26 5.02 8.92
CA SER A 113 -9.51 5.68 8.50
C SER A 113 -9.81 5.53 7.01
N GLY A 114 -8.79 5.22 6.20
CA GLY A 114 -8.76 5.11 4.74
C GLY A 114 -8.74 6.42 3.96
N VAL A 115 -8.56 7.56 4.63
CA VAL A 115 -8.61 8.89 4.00
C VAL A 115 -7.31 9.30 3.31
N ALA A 116 -6.21 8.62 3.60
CA ALA A 116 -4.89 8.97 3.12
C ALA A 116 -3.99 7.75 3.00
N PHE A 117 -3.04 7.87 2.09
CA PHE A 117 -1.96 6.94 1.84
C PHE A 117 -0.62 7.65 2.07
N VAL A 118 0.38 6.89 2.51
CA VAL A 118 1.77 7.33 2.52
C VAL A 118 2.63 6.29 1.83
N GLN A 119 3.57 6.73 1.01
CA GLN A 119 4.62 5.88 0.47
C GLN A 119 5.94 6.20 1.15
N VAL A 120 6.70 5.17 1.50
CA VAL A 120 7.99 5.33 2.17
C VAL A 120 9.09 5.45 1.11
N VAL A 121 9.73 6.61 1.04
CA VAL A 121 10.88 6.86 0.18
C VAL A 121 12.14 6.75 1.04
N PRO A 122 12.97 5.71 0.83
CA PRO A 122 14.18 5.50 1.61
C PRO A 122 15.06 6.77 1.62
N GLY A 123 15.38 7.28 2.80
CA GLY A 123 16.26 8.45 2.97
C GLY A 123 15.62 9.83 2.74
N GLU A 124 14.44 9.92 2.11
CA GLU A 124 13.75 11.20 1.89
C GLU A 124 12.57 11.41 2.85
N GLY A 125 11.88 10.34 3.27
CA GLY A 125 10.75 10.40 4.18
C GLY A 125 9.48 9.79 3.58
N PHE A 126 8.35 10.53 3.65
CA PHE A 126 7.05 10.03 3.21
C PHE A 126 6.45 10.85 2.07
N LEU A 127 5.94 10.19 1.04
CA LEU A 127 5.06 10.80 0.04
C LEU A 127 3.62 10.64 0.47
N TRP A 128 2.98 11.74 0.84
CA TRP A 128 1.59 11.80 1.27
C TRP A 128 0.64 11.94 0.09
N THR A 129 -0.43 11.15 0.08
CA THR A 129 -1.52 11.24 -0.92
C THR A 129 -2.89 11.12 -0.26
N ASN A 130 -3.82 12.03 -0.60
CA ASN A 130 -5.20 11.95 -0.15
C ASN A 130 -5.98 10.90 -0.93
N ASN A 131 -6.80 10.09 -0.24
CA ASN A 131 -7.77 9.21 -0.90
C ASN A 131 -8.96 10.03 -1.40
N ARG A 132 -8.85 10.54 -2.63
CA ARG A 132 -9.88 11.39 -3.23
C ARG A 132 -11.18 10.67 -3.50
N LEU A 133 -11.16 9.37 -3.80
CA LEU A 133 -12.38 8.60 -4.01
C LEU A 133 -13.24 8.63 -2.74
N LEU A 134 -12.62 8.47 -1.57
CA LEU A 134 -13.33 8.57 -0.31
C LEU A 134 -13.72 10.03 0.05
N THR A 135 -12.81 10.99 -0.15
CA THR A 135 -13.04 12.37 0.30
C THR A 135 -13.95 13.18 -0.63
N SER A 136 -14.05 12.84 -1.92
CA SER A 136 -14.97 13.50 -2.86
C SER A 136 -16.43 13.17 -2.56
N HIS A 137 -16.71 11.97 -2.06
CA HIS A 137 -18.07 11.58 -1.66
C HIS A 137 -18.56 12.30 -0.39
N ALA A 138 -17.66 12.85 0.43
CA ALA A 138 -18.01 13.60 1.63
C ALA A 138 -18.38 15.07 1.38
N GLY A 139 -18.12 15.59 0.17
CA GLY A 139 -18.20 17.03 -0.14
C GLY A 139 -19.47 17.52 -0.86
N ASN A 140 -20.48 16.67 -1.12
CA ASN A 140 -21.66 17.11 -1.87
C ASN A 140 -22.70 17.80 -0.94
N PRO A 141 -22.92 19.12 -1.01
CA PRO A 141 -23.73 19.85 -0.03
C PRO A 141 -25.25 19.60 -0.14
N GLY A 142 -25.69 18.81 -1.14
CA GLY A 142 -27.10 18.60 -1.46
C GLY A 142 -27.70 17.25 -1.06
N GLN A 143 -26.89 16.29 -0.57
CA GLN A 143 -27.41 15.03 -0.02
C GLN A 143 -27.38 15.08 1.50
N GLY A 144 -28.57 14.90 2.09
CA GLY A 144 -28.86 15.17 3.49
C GLY A 144 -27.90 14.54 4.49
N LYS A 145 -27.93 15.12 5.69
CA LYS A 145 -27.26 14.76 6.95
C LYS A 145 -27.55 13.32 7.41
N ALA A 146 -27.23 12.32 6.58
CA ALA A 146 -27.38 10.89 6.83
C ALA A 146 -26.11 10.09 6.49
N ALA A 147 -25.00 10.77 6.16
CA ALA A 147 -23.65 10.22 6.15
C ALA A 147 -22.84 10.79 7.33
N SER A 148 -23.43 10.79 8.52
CA SER A 148 -22.74 11.11 9.78
C SER A 148 -22.99 9.98 10.77
N ALA A 149 -22.06 9.03 10.79
CA ALA A 149 -21.86 8.12 11.91
C ALA A 149 -20.37 7.89 12.21
N ASN A 150 -19.46 8.27 11.29
CA ASN A 150 -18.03 8.33 11.54
C ASN A 150 -17.54 9.68 11.01
N ALA A 151 -17.20 10.62 11.89
CA ALA A 151 -16.46 11.81 11.50
C ALA A 151 -15.16 11.33 10.85
N THR A 152 -15.11 11.34 9.52
CA THR A 152 -13.94 10.88 8.77
C THR A 152 -12.80 11.81 9.15
N ALA A 153 -11.78 11.28 9.85
CA ALA A 153 -10.62 12.05 10.28
C ALA A 153 -10.13 12.94 9.13
N SER A 154 -10.00 14.25 9.37
CA SER A 154 -9.68 15.16 8.28
C SER A 154 -8.27 14.83 7.76
N PRO A 155 -8.10 14.62 6.44
CA PRO A 155 -6.80 14.22 5.90
C PRO A 155 -5.75 15.30 6.17
N ASP A 156 -6.14 16.57 6.19
CA ASP A 156 -5.24 17.68 6.50
C ASP A 156 -4.75 17.69 7.95
N GLU A 157 -5.61 17.41 8.94
CA GLU A 157 -5.15 17.30 10.33
C GLU A 157 -4.17 16.14 10.50
N LEU A 158 -4.44 15.00 9.88
CA LEU A 158 -3.53 13.84 9.93
C LEU A 158 -2.19 14.16 9.28
N ARG A 159 -2.21 14.84 8.11
CA ARG A 159 -1.00 15.28 7.41
C ARG A 159 -0.19 16.24 8.26
N VAL A 160 -0.83 17.27 8.81
CA VAL A 160 -0.18 18.27 9.67
C VAL A 160 0.38 17.62 10.93
N LYS A 161 -0.32 16.65 11.52
CA LYS A 161 0.18 15.90 12.67
C LYS A 161 1.44 15.12 12.33
N LEU A 162 1.43 14.36 11.24
CA LEU A 162 2.60 13.60 10.79
C LEU A 162 3.77 14.54 10.45
N GLN A 163 3.49 15.62 9.73
CA GLN A 163 4.50 16.61 9.35
C GLN A 163 5.14 17.30 10.57
N ARG A 164 4.34 17.66 11.58
CA ARG A 164 4.85 18.24 12.83
C ARG A 164 5.78 17.28 13.56
N PHE A 165 5.38 16.02 13.67
CA PHE A 165 6.20 14.98 14.31
C PHE A 165 7.51 14.75 13.55
N CYS A 166 7.46 14.68 12.21
CA CYS A 166 8.66 14.50 11.38
C CYS A 166 9.58 15.73 11.40
N ALA A 167 9.02 16.92 11.66
CA ALA A 167 9.77 18.17 11.75
C ALA A 167 10.50 18.35 13.08
N ASP A 168 10.01 17.76 14.18
CA ASP A 168 10.63 17.84 15.50
C ASP A 168 11.81 16.85 15.62
N PRO A 169 13.06 17.34 15.70
CA PRO A 169 14.22 16.46 15.76
C PRO A 169 14.35 15.72 17.10
N GLU A 170 13.88 16.30 18.21
CA GLU A 170 14.03 15.68 19.53
C GLU A 170 13.03 14.54 19.72
N GLU A 171 11.78 14.75 19.30
CA GLU A 171 10.74 13.73 19.36
C GLU A 171 11.07 12.55 18.44
N LEU A 172 11.55 12.85 17.23
CA LEU A 172 11.93 11.84 16.24
C LEU A 172 13.15 11.03 16.70
N ALA A 173 14.16 11.64 17.31
CA ALA A 173 15.32 10.94 17.85
C ALA A 173 14.94 9.97 18.98
N ARG A 174 14.09 10.41 19.92
CA ARG A 174 13.58 9.54 21.00
C ARG A 174 12.79 8.36 20.45
N PHE A 175 12.01 8.59 19.39
CA PHE A 175 11.29 7.53 18.72
C PHE A 175 12.24 6.52 18.06
N TRP A 176 13.33 6.97 17.42
CA TRP A 176 14.35 6.07 16.88
C TRP A 176 15.02 5.21 17.93
N ASP A 177 15.30 5.76 19.12
CA ASP A 177 15.84 4.99 20.24
C ASP A 177 14.85 3.91 20.71
N GLU A 178 13.55 4.25 20.82
CA GLU A 178 12.49 3.30 21.17
C GLU A 178 12.38 2.17 20.14
N VAL A 179 12.36 2.51 18.85
CA VAL A 179 12.29 1.53 17.77
C VAL A 179 13.53 0.64 17.78
N THR A 180 14.72 1.20 17.98
CA THR A 180 15.97 0.43 18.06
C THR A 180 15.95 -0.54 19.23
N ALA A 181 15.48 -0.10 20.41
CA ALA A 181 15.30 -0.97 21.57
C ALA A 181 14.31 -2.10 21.29
N ARG A 182 13.20 -1.81 20.59
CA ARG A 182 12.20 -2.80 20.19
C ARG A 182 12.73 -3.81 19.16
N LEU A 183 13.55 -3.36 18.22
CA LEU A 183 14.18 -4.23 17.21
C LEU A 183 15.29 -5.10 17.82
N ALA A 184 16.00 -4.60 18.83
CA ALA A 184 17.02 -5.35 19.57
C ALA A 184 16.43 -6.33 20.60
N ALA A 185 15.20 -6.09 21.07
CA ALA A 185 14.55 -6.96 22.04
C ALA A 185 14.28 -8.35 21.41
N PRO A 186 14.72 -9.44 22.05
CA PRO A 186 14.39 -10.78 21.58
C PRO A 186 12.87 -10.92 21.61
N ARG A 187 12.28 -11.22 20.45
CA ARG A 187 10.83 -11.41 20.37
C ARG A 187 10.45 -12.48 21.39
N PRO A 188 9.54 -12.21 22.34
CA PRO A 188 9.08 -13.27 23.23
C PRO A 188 8.57 -14.39 22.32
N ALA A 189 9.13 -15.59 22.50
CA ALA A 189 8.70 -16.77 21.78
C ALA A 189 7.17 -16.82 21.89
N ALA A 190 6.49 -16.58 20.76
CA ALA A 190 5.04 -16.57 20.73
C ALA A 190 4.59 -17.86 21.41
N ALA A 191 3.85 -17.71 22.51
CA ALA A 191 3.33 -18.81 23.27
C ALA A 191 2.67 -19.78 22.29
N ALA A 192 3.29 -20.94 22.12
CA ALA A 192 2.65 -22.11 21.55
C ALA A 192 1.61 -22.58 22.56
N THR A 193 0.53 -21.81 22.74
CA THR A 193 -0.68 -22.31 23.38
C THR A 193 -1.24 -23.34 22.42
N GLY A 194 -1.19 -24.59 22.88
CA GLY A 194 -1.50 -25.78 22.11
C GLY A 194 -2.81 -25.66 21.35
N PHE A 195 -2.77 -26.15 20.12
CA PHE A 195 -3.95 -26.63 19.44
C PHE A 195 -4.50 -27.80 20.28
N GLY A 196 -5.40 -27.47 21.20
CA GLY A 196 -6.22 -28.43 21.91
C GLY A 196 -7.12 -29.12 20.91
N GLU A 197 -6.96 -30.43 20.84
CA GLU A 197 -7.69 -31.32 19.98
C GLU A 197 -9.16 -31.46 20.41
N SER A 198 -10.04 -31.55 19.40
CA SER A 198 -11.39 -32.13 19.39
C SER A 198 -12.60 -31.28 19.84
N PRO A 199 -13.84 -31.67 19.46
CA PRO A 199 -14.31 -32.05 18.11
C PRO A 199 -15.64 -31.34 17.76
N SER A 200 -16.19 -31.63 16.57
CA SER A 200 -17.62 -31.51 16.21
C SER A 200 -18.03 -30.42 15.19
N LYS A 201 -18.13 -30.91 13.95
CA LYS A 201 -19.24 -30.76 13.00
C LYS A 201 -19.75 -29.36 12.66
N SER A 202 -19.35 -28.87 11.48
CA SER A 202 -20.28 -28.19 10.57
C SER A 202 -19.86 -28.42 9.12
N PRO A 203 -20.81 -28.42 8.16
CA PRO A 203 -20.60 -28.97 6.83
C PRO A 203 -19.77 -28.03 5.95
N LEU A 204 -18.89 -28.65 5.16
CA LEU A 204 -18.16 -28.00 4.07
C LEU A 204 -19.16 -27.39 3.08
N LEU A 205 -19.23 -26.05 3.02
CA LEU A 205 -19.75 -25.36 1.85
C LEU A 205 -18.71 -25.49 0.74
N SER A 206 -18.89 -26.53 -0.08
CA SER A 206 -18.30 -26.63 -1.41
C SER A 206 -18.80 -25.45 -2.23
N PHE A 207 -17.94 -24.46 -2.48
CA PHE A 207 -18.22 -23.41 -3.45
C PHE A 207 -17.87 -23.94 -4.84
N SER A 208 -18.76 -24.79 -5.37
CA SER A 208 -18.71 -25.21 -6.77
C SER A 208 -19.25 -24.06 -7.62
N GLN A 209 -18.37 -23.19 -8.10
CA GLN A 209 -18.74 -22.22 -9.13
C GLN A 209 -18.83 -22.96 -10.47
N GLN A 210 -20.01 -23.48 -10.76
CA GLN A 210 -20.35 -23.96 -12.10
C GLN A 210 -20.44 -22.75 -13.02
N LEU A 211 -19.38 -22.48 -13.77
CA LEU A 211 -19.45 -21.61 -14.94
C LEU A 211 -20.23 -22.37 -16.02
N ALA A 212 -21.40 -21.84 -16.38
CA ALA A 212 -22.12 -22.29 -17.57
C ALA A 212 -21.30 -21.90 -18.82
N PRO A 213 -21.14 -22.80 -19.81
CA PRO A 213 -20.50 -22.45 -21.07
C PRO A 213 -21.43 -21.49 -21.84
N LEU A 214 -20.96 -20.28 -22.10
CA LEU A 214 -21.57 -19.41 -23.10
C LEU A 214 -21.33 -20.05 -24.47
N GLY A 215 -22.43 -20.26 -25.18
CA GLY A 215 -22.49 -20.92 -26.48
C GLY A 215 -21.58 -20.26 -27.51
N GLY A 216 -21.07 -21.11 -28.39
CA GLY A 216 -20.26 -20.72 -29.54
C GLY A 216 -21.03 -19.83 -30.50
N GLY A 217 -20.38 -18.74 -30.90
CA GLY A 217 -20.61 -18.03 -32.14
C GLY A 217 -19.29 -18.03 -32.90
N ASP A 218 -19.29 -18.75 -34.01
CA ASP A 218 -18.28 -18.81 -35.05
C ASP A 218 -18.17 -17.45 -35.75
N GLU A 219 -17.00 -16.80 -35.73
CA GLU A 219 -16.63 -15.83 -36.76
C GLU A 219 -15.10 -15.59 -36.79
N GLY A 220 -14.44 -16.23 -37.76
CA GLY A 220 -13.39 -15.66 -38.63
C GLY A 220 -12.15 -15.01 -38.01
N ASP A 221 -11.03 -15.72 -38.08
CA ASP A 221 -9.66 -15.15 -38.10
C ASP A 221 -9.46 -14.26 -39.34
N PRO A 222 -9.02 -12.99 -39.22
CA PRO A 222 -8.36 -12.28 -40.31
C PRO A 222 -6.82 -12.36 -40.21
N PRO A 223 -6.11 -12.40 -41.36
CA PRO A 223 -4.69 -12.73 -41.46
C PRO A 223 -3.74 -11.62 -40.94
N PRO A 224 -2.44 -11.94 -40.75
CA PRO A 224 -1.46 -11.02 -40.17
C PRO A 224 -1.11 -9.86 -41.10
N GLU A 225 -1.33 -8.63 -40.64
CA GLU A 225 -0.90 -7.42 -41.34
C GLU A 225 0.58 -7.12 -41.07
N THR A 226 1.29 -6.95 -42.17
CA THR A 226 2.72 -6.75 -42.34
C THR A 226 3.25 -5.47 -41.68
N ALA A 227 4.39 -5.60 -41.00
CA ALA A 227 5.20 -4.47 -40.54
C ALA A 227 5.74 -3.63 -41.71
N PRO A 228 5.69 -2.29 -41.65
CA PRO A 228 6.52 -1.46 -42.51
C PRO A 228 7.90 -1.22 -41.90
N ALA A 229 8.89 -1.45 -42.76
CA ALA A 229 10.32 -1.37 -42.53
C ALA A 229 10.83 0.01 -42.07
N ALA A 230 11.94 -0.05 -41.33
CA ALA A 230 12.80 1.05 -40.97
C ALA A 230 13.19 1.95 -42.17
N LYS A 231 13.15 3.27 -41.94
CA LYS A 231 13.94 4.25 -42.72
C LYS A 231 14.58 5.27 -41.77
N SER A 232 15.89 5.23 -41.71
CA SER A 232 16.82 6.31 -41.36
C SER A 232 18.16 5.95 -42.01
N PRO A 233 19.09 6.88 -42.31
CA PRO A 233 19.03 8.35 -42.28
C PRO A 233 19.48 8.99 -43.62
N LEU A 234 19.18 10.28 -43.83
CA LEU A 234 19.82 11.08 -44.90
C LEU A 234 20.49 12.34 -44.31
N ARG A 235 21.79 12.18 -44.06
CA ARG A 235 22.92 13.08 -44.37
C ARG A 235 22.63 14.57 -44.67
N GLU A 236 23.14 15.42 -43.77
CA GLU A 236 24.12 16.50 -44.02
C GLU A 236 23.99 17.34 -45.30
N LYS A 237 23.73 18.65 -45.13
CA LYS A 237 24.52 19.74 -45.74
C LYS A 237 24.11 21.12 -45.19
N ARG A 238 25.09 21.78 -44.56
CA ARG A 238 25.20 23.24 -44.39
C ARG A 238 25.49 23.87 -45.77
N PRO A 239 25.20 25.15 -46.01
CA PRO A 239 26.03 26.24 -45.50
C PRO A 239 25.29 27.26 -44.62
#